data_AF-C5LV73-F1
#
_entry.id   AF-C5LV73-F1
#
_cell.length_a   1.000
_cell.length_b   1.000
_cell.length_c   1.000
_cell.angle_alpha   90.00
_cell.angle_beta   90.00
_cell.angle_gamma   90.00
#
_symmetry.space_group_name_H-M   'P 1'
#
loop_
_entity.id
_entity.type
_entity.pdbx_description
1 polymer ?
#
loop_
_entity_poly.entity_id
_entity_poly.type
_entity_poly.pdbx_seq_one_letter_code
_entity_poly.pdbx_strand_id
1 'polypeptide(L)'
;SLNPRPVEGFGGAFTAASGVNYKKLSDDDKRKFIELYFGQSGLRYTMGRIPINSCDFSPYTYAFANVSDDFALEHFDESLEGDEDTGMIQLMHDALGKASLKLFGSPWSPPYWMKAGDHSMIGSANPCLKQDKRYKQAWADYFVKW
;
A
#
# COMPACT_ATOMS: atom_id res chain seq x y z
N SER A 1 -3.04 -1.45 -39.68
CA SER A 1 -2.26 -0.40 -38.97
C SER A 1 -2.05 -0.85 -37.54
N LEU A 2 -0.92 -0.52 -36.92
CA LEU A 2 -0.74 -0.73 -35.48
C LEU A 2 -1.41 0.44 -34.75
N ASN A 3 -2.45 0.17 -33.97
CA ASN A 3 -3.01 1.11 -33.01
C ASN A 3 -2.40 0.81 -31.64
N PRO A 4 -1.30 1.48 -31.25
CA PRO A 4 -0.72 1.28 -29.92
C PRO A 4 -1.72 1.72 -28.86
N ARG A 5 -1.79 0.95 -27.76
CA ARG A 5 -2.61 1.33 -26.61
C ARG A 5 -2.02 2.57 -25.94
N PRO A 6 -2.85 3.49 -25.42
CA PRO A 6 -2.36 4.61 -24.62
C PRO A 6 -1.55 4.14 -23.41
N VAL A 7 -0.48 4.86 -23.11
CA VAL A 7 0.29 4.65 -21.88
C VAL A 7 -0.40 5.46 -20.77
N GLU A 8 -0.79 4.78 -19.69
CA GLU A 8 -1.48 5.39 -18.54
C GLU A 8 -0.57 6.31 -17.71
N GLY A 9 0.73 6.01 -17.67
CA GLY A 9 1.72 6.81 -16.95
C GLY A 9 2.96 6.01 -16.54
N PHE A 10 3.83 6.67 -15.79
CA PHE A 10 5.06 6.10 -15.24
C PHE A 10 5.19 6.50 -13.76
N GLY A 11 5.78 5.63 -12.96
CA GLY A 11 5.72 5.78 -11.51
C GLY A 11 6.59 4.82 -10.72
N GLY A 12 6.42 4.89 -9.40
CA GLY A 12 7.08 4.03 -8.43
C GLY A 12 6.08 3.43 -7.43
N ALA A 13 6.60 2.68 -6.46
CA ALA A 13 5.80 2.16 -5.35
C ALA A 13 6.15 2.90 -4.06
N PHE A 14 5.12 3.29 -3.31
CA PHE A 14 5.25 3.78 -1.94
C PHE A 14 5.18 2.56 -1.02
N THR A 15 6.34 2.00 -0.67
CA THR A 15 6.44 0.90 0.29
C THR A 15 6.92 1.42 1.64
N ALA A 16 6.69 0.66 2.72
CA ALA A 16 7.26 0.95 4.04
C ALA A 16 8.79 1.15 3.97
N ALA A 17 9.51 0.33 3.21
CA ALA A 17 10.95 0.53 2.98
C ALA A 17 11.28 1.87 2.32
N SER A 18 10.48 2.32 1.33
CA SER A 18 10.68 3.64 0.71
C SER A 18 10.42 4.77 1.72
N GLY A 19 9.39 4.65 2.56
CA GLY A 19 9.10 5.57 3.64
C GLY A 19 10.24 5.64 4.66
N VAL A 20 10.74 4.49 5.13
CA VAL A 20 11.82 4.42 6.13
C VAL A 20 13.09 5.09 5.62
N ASN A 21 13.43 4.87 4.35
CA ASN A 21 14.59 5.53 3.75
C ASN A 21 14.36 7.03 3.55
N TYR A 22 13.16 7.43 3.11
CA TYR A 22 12.80 8.84 2.96
C TYR A 22 12.83 9.60 4.30
N LYS A 23 12.32 8.99 5.38
CA LYS A 23 12.31 9.55 6.73
C LYS A 23 13.72 9.86 7.27
N LYS A 24 14.74 9.11 6.83
CA LYS A 24 16.16 9.30 7.20
C LYS A 24 16.84 10.45 6.47
N LEU A 25 16.26 10.96 5.39
CA LEU A 25 16.83 12.09 4.66
C LEU A 25 16.71 13.39 5.46
N SER A 26 17.65 14.31 5.25
CA SER A 26 17.52 15.69 5.68
C SER A 26 16.35 16.37 4.97
N ASP A 27 15.83 17.48 5.51
CA ASP A 27 14.71 18.19 4.85
C ASP A 27 15.09 18.73 3.47
N ASP A 28 16.36 19.14 3.28
CA ASP A 28 16.89 19.58 2.00
C ASP A 28 16.92 18.43 0.99
N ASP A 29 17.37 17.25 1.43
CA ASP A 29 17.41 16.05 0.59
C ASP A 29 16.02 15.52 0.28
N LYS A 30 15.06 15.61 1.21
CA LYS A 30 13.64 15.30 0.96
C LYS A 30 13.08 16.18 -0.14
N ARG A 31 13.25 17.51 -0.04
CA ARG A 31 12.79 18.45 -1.08
C ARG A 31 13.43 18.15 -2.43
N LYS A 32 14.73 17.86 -2.45
CA LYS A 32 15.45 17.47 -3.68
C LYS A 32 14.93 16.15 -4.24
N PHE A 33 14.71 15.14 -3.41
CA PHE A 33 14.18 13.84 -3.81
C PHE A 33 12.80 14.00 -4.46
N ILE A 34 11.89 14.75 -3.82
CA ILE A 34 10.54 14.99 -4.32
C ILE A 34 10.57 15.77 -5.64
N GLU A 35 11.43 16.78 -5.78
CA GLU A 35 11.62 17.48 -7.05
C GLU A 35 12.12 16.56 -8.16
N LEU A 36 13.11 15.71 -7.87
CA LEU A 36 13.70 14.81 -8.86
C LEU A 36 12.72 13.75 -9.37
N TYR A 37 11.83 13.22 -8.55
CA TYR A 37 10.87 12.20 -8.97
C TYR A 37 9.53 12.78 -9.46
N PHE A 38 9.00 13.78 -8.75
CA PHE A 38 7.63 14.28 -8.95
C PHE A 38 7.57 15.72 -9.46
N GLY A 39 8.65 16.49 -9.31
CA GLY A 39 8.74 17.88 -9.73
C GLY A 39 8.78 18.08 -11.23
N GLN A 40 8.47 19.31 -11.66
CA GLN A 40 8.46 19.69 -13.08
C GLN A 40 9.85 19.63 -13.72
N SER A 41 10.91 19.78 -12.91
CA SER A 41 12.30 19.68 -13.39
C SER A 41 12.88 18.26 -13.33
N GLY A 42 12.10 17.28 -12.82
CA GLY A 42 12.52 15.90 -12.62
C GLY A 42 11.89 14.91 -13.61
N LEU A 43 11.69 13.67 -13.14
CA LEU A 43 11.11 12.56 -13.89
C LEU A 43 9.60 12.69 -14.11
N ARG A 44 8.93 13.60 -13.39
CA ARG A 44 7.49 13.90 -13.51
C ARG A 44 6.63 12.64 -13.42
N TYR A 45 6.88 11.80 -12.42
CA TYR A 45 6.05 10.63 -12.16
C TYR A 45 4.57 11.00 -12.05
N THR A 46 3.71 10.20 -12.66
CA THR A 46 2.26 10.38 -12.71
C THR A 46 1.50 9.22 -12.09
N MET A 47 2.20 8.17 -11.63
CA MET A 47 1.59 6.99 -11.02
C MET A 47 2.28 6.60 -9.72
N GLY A 48 1.50 6.01 -8.81
CA GLY A 48 2.01 5.47 -7.55
C GLY A 48 1.29 4.17 -7.18
N ARG A 49 2.06 3.13 -6.87
CA ARG A 49 1.52 1.88 -6.32
C ARG A 49 1.61 1.90 -4.79
N ILE A 50 0.54 1.49 -4.12
CA ILE A 50 0.49 1.40 -2.66
C ILE A 50 0.22 -0.05 -2.27
N PRO A 51 1.09 -0.72 -1.50
CA PRO A 51 0.77 -1.98 -0.86
C PRO A 51 -0.41 -1.78 0.12
N ILE A 52 -1.41 -2.65 0.05
CA ILE A 52 -2.41 -2.74 1.11
C ILE A 52 -1.90 -3.77 2.10
N ASN A 53 -1.77 -3.39 3.38
CA ASN A 53 -1.06 -4.14 4.43
C ASN A 53 0.46 -4.17 4.19
N SER A 54 1.17 -4.86 5.09
CA SER A 54 2.59 -5.14 4.87
C SER A 54 2.85 -5.92 3.57
N CYS A 55 4.00 -5.63 2.98
CA CYS A 55 4.61 -6.42 1.91
C CYS A 55 6.00 -6.92 2.34
N ASP A 56 6.69 -7.65 1.46
CA ASP A 56 8.09 -8.07 1.64
C ASP A 56 9.06 -6.89 1.85
N PHE A 57 8.71 -5.69 1.38
CA PHE A 57 9.43 -4.43 1.65
C PHE A 57 8.90 -3.70 2.90
N SER A 58 8.44 -4.44 3.91
CA SER A 58 8.02 -3.90 5.21
C SER A 58 8.92 -4.41 6.33
N PRO A 59 9.22 -3.60 7.36
CA PRO A 59 10.10 -4.01 8.46
C PRO A 59 9.48 -5.12 9.33
N TYR A 60 8.16 -5.24 9.32
CA TYR A 60 7.40 -6.29 10.01
C TYR A 60 6.10 -6.56 9.24
N THR A 61 5.42 -7.65 9.61
CA THR A 61 4.11 -8.02 9.04
C THR A 61 2.99 -7.37 9.83
N TYR A 62 2.05 -6.73 9.13
CA TYR A 62 0.86 -6.10 9.71
C TYR A 62 -0.31 -6.12 8.73
N ALA A 63 -1.52 -6.02 9.25
CA ALA A 63 -2.74 -5.69 8.52
C ALA A 63 -3.52 -4.63 9.31
N PHE A 64 -4.50 -4.00 8.67
CA PHE A 64 -5.37 -3.01 9.31
C PHE A 64 -6.60 -3.63 9.99
N ALA A 65 -6.88 -4.92 9.84
CA ALA A 65 -7.95 -5.59 10.60
C ALA A 65 -7.43 -6.84 11.33
N ASN A 66 -6.90 -6.65 12.54
CA ASN A 66 -6.22 -7.70 13.30
C ASN A 66 -7.12 -8.50 14.25
N VAL A 67 -8.35 -8.02 14.51
CA VAL A 67 -9.34 -8.73 15.34
C VAL A 67 -9.95 -9.87 14.53
N SER A 68 -9.83 -11.10 15.04
CA SER A 68 -10.34 -12.29 14.36
C SER A 68 -11.87 -12.27 14.24
N ASP A 69 -12.36 -12.69 13.07
CA ASP A 69 -13.80 -12.81 12.76
C ASP A 69 -14.60 -11.51 12.96
N ASP A 70 -13.94 -10.35 12.95
CA ASP A 70 -14.56 -9.03 12.86
C ASP A 70 -15.06 -8.77 11.44
N PHE A 71 -16.12 -9.47 11.05
CA PHE A 71 -16.68 -9.42 9.70
C PHE A 71 -17.23 -8.03 9.34
N ALA A 72 -17.57 -7.21 10.34
CA ALA A 72 -18.05 -5.85 10.14
C ALA A 72 -16.92 -4.81 10.11
N LEU A 73 -15.67 -5.23 10.34
CA LEU A 73 -14.48 -4.37 10.37
C LEU A 73 -14.61 -3.21 11.37
N GLU A 74 -15.26 -3.45 12.51
CA GLU A 74 -15.48 -2.45 13.57
C GLU A 74 -14.15 -1.97 14.17
N HIS A 75 -13.14 -2.83 14.18
CA HIS A 75 -11.81 -2.57 14.74
C HIS A 75 -10.76 -2.39 13.64
N PHE A 76 -11.17 -1.98 12.44
CA PHE A 76 -10.22 -1.60 11.40
C PHE A 76 -9.38 -0.41 11.89
N ASP A 77 -8.07 -0.50 11.73
CA ASP A 77 -7.12 0.56 12.03
C ASP A 77 -7.21 1.67 10.97
N GLU A 78 -8.06 2.66 11.25
CA GLU A 78 -8.22 3.85 10.41
C GLU A 78 -7.03 4.82 10.52
N SER A 79 -6.13 4.63 11.49
CA SER A 79 -4.90 5.43 11.60
C SER A 79 -3.80 4.96 10.66
N LEU A 80 -3.95 3.76 10.09
CA LEU A 80 -2.95 3.14 9.20
C LEU A 80 -1.56 3.09 9.86
N GLU A 81 -1.50 2.72 11.14
CA GLU A 81 -0.33 2.90 12.01
C GLU A 81 0.96 2.33 11.38
N GLY A 82 0.88 1.13 10.79
CA GLY A 82 2.03 0.49 10.14
C GLY A 82 2.59 1.27 8.94
N ASP A 83 1.74 1.99 8.21
CA ASP A 83 2.14 2.83 7.07
C ASP A 83 2.65 4.20 7.55
N GLU A 84 1.98 4.80 8.53
CA GLU A 84 2.36 6.09 9.14
C GLU A 84 3.73 6.01 9.83
N ASP A 85 3.95 5.00 10.66
CA ASP A 85 5.19 4.85 11.44
C ASP A 85 6.44 4.77 10.57
N THR A 86 6.29 4.15 9.40
CA THR A 86 7.37 4.00 8.43
C THR A 86 7.67 5.29 7.68
N GLY A 87 6.80 6.30 7.74
CA GLY A 87 6.89 7.53 6.97
C GLY A 87 6.42 7.37 5.52
N MET A 88 5.71 6.28 5.20
CA MET A 88 5.15 6.04 3.87
C MET A 88 4.08 7.08 3.53
N ILE A 89 3.19 7.40 4.49
CA ILE A 89 2.14 8.41 4.31
C ILE A 89 2.74 9.81 4.11
N GLN A 90 3.76 10.19 4.90
CA GLN A 90 4.48 11.46 4.71
C GLN A 90 5.10 11.56 3.30
N LEU A 91 5.78 10.51 2.83
CA LEU A 91 6.34 10.47 1.47
C LEU A 91 5.26 10.65 0.40
N MET A 92 4.10 9.99 0.57
CA MET A 92 2.97 10.13 -0.35
C MET A 92 2.41 11.55 -0.36
N HIS A 93 2.23 12.18 0.80
CA HIS A 93 1.76 13.56 0.90
C HIS A 93 2.70 14.54 0.20
N ASP A 94 4.02 14.41 0.41
CA ASP A 94 4.99 15.29 -0.23
C ASP A 94 5.00 15.11 -1.76
N ALA A 95 4.83 13.87 -2.25
CA ALA A 95 4.71 13.58 -3.67
C ALA A 95 3.43 14.17 -4.29
N LEU A 96 2.29 14.02 -3.62
CA LEU A 96 0.99 14.57 -4.04
C LEU A 96 0.97 16.11 -3.99
N GLY A 97 1.71 16.72 -3.07
CA GLY A 97 1.92 18.16 -3.04
C GLY A 97 2.67 18.70 -4.27
N LYS A 98 3.33 17.82 -5.03
CA LYS A 98 4.15 18.18 -6.19
C LYS A 98 3.55 17.75 -7.53
N ALA A 99 2.83 16.63 -7.56
CA ALA A 99 2.27 16.04 -8.77
C ALA A 99 0.86 15.50 -8.56
N SER A 100 0.06 15.54 -9.62
CA SER A 100 -1.20 14.79 -9.69
C SER A 100 -0.89 13.33 -10.02
N LEU A 101 -1.03 12.43 -9.04
CA LEU A 101 -0.72 11.02 -9.19
C LEU A 101 -1.98 10.16 -9.36
N LYS A 102 -1.95 9.23 -10.30
CA LYS A 102 -2.87 8.10 -10.34
C LYS A 102 -2.35 7.03 -9.37
N LEU A 103 -3.03 6.90 -8.23
CA LEU A 103 -2.69 5.93 -7.21
C LEU A 103 -3.49 4.62 -7.40
N PHE A 104 -2.87 3.49 -7.08
CA PHE A 104 -3.59 2.22 -7.01
C PHE A 104 -3.06 1.34 -5.87
N GLY A 105 -4.00 0.74 -5.14
CA GLY A 105 -3.73 -0.23 -4.08
C GLY A 105 -3.57 -1.65 -4.61
N SER A 106 -2.68 -2.43 -4.00
CA SER A 106 -2.64 -3.87 -4.21
C SER A 106 -2.22 -4.60 -2.94
N PRO A 107 -3.00 -5.57 -2.44
CA PRO A 107 -2.64 -6.33 -1.26
C PRO A 107 -1.61 -7.42 -1.57
N TRP A 108 -0.75 -7.72 -0.60
CA TRP A 108 0.08 -8.94 -0.62
C TRP A 108 -0.62 -10.13 0.02
N SER A 109 -1.33 -9.88 1.13
CA SER A 109 -2.09 -10.89 1.86
C SER A 109 -3.28 -10.26 2.57
N PRO A 110 -4.42 -10.97 2.67
CA PRO A 110 -5.47 -10.59 3.61
C PRO A 110 -5.01 -10.81 5.05
N PRO A 111 -5.72 -10.23 6.05
CA PRO A 111 -5.49 -10.52 7.46
C PRO A 111 -5.47 -12.02 7.75
N TYR A 112 -4.65 -12.42 8.72
CA TYR A 112 -4.38 -13.83 9.03
C TYR A 112 -5.65 -14.66 9.26
N TRP A 113 -6.65 -14.10 9.95
CA TRP A 113 -7.89 -14.78 10.30
C TRP A 113 -8.81 -15.02 9.10
N MET A 114 -8.61 -14.30 7.99
CA MET A 114 -9.29 -14.53 6.72
C MET A 114 -8.63 -15.63 5.87
N LYS A 115 -7.37 -15.99 6.16
CA LYS A 115 -6.63 -16.98 5.38
C LYS A 115 -7.04 -18.40 5.72
N ALA A 116 -7.03 -19.27 4.70
CA ALA A 116 -7.08 -20.71 4.91
C ALA A 116 -5.66 -21.25 5.17
N GLY A 117 -5.55 -22.45 5.75
CA GLY A 117 -4.26 -23.07 6.06
C GLY A 117 -3.70 -22.66 7.42
N ASP A 118 -2.44 -22.24 7.46
CA ASP A 118 -1.67 -21.95 8.68
C ASP A 118 -2.02 -20.61 9.34
N HIS A 119 -2.95 -19.85 8.76
CA HIS A 119 -3.29 -18.51 9.22
C HIS A 119 -2.07 -17.60 9.36
N SER A 120 -1.10 -17.71 8.46
CA SER A 120 0.06 -16.81 8.38
C SER A 120 -0.12 -15.82 7.24
N MET A 121 0.20 -14.53 7.44
CA MET A 121 0.30 -13.57 6.34
C MET A 121 1.57 -13.75 5.49
N ILE A 122 2.56 -14.50 6.00
CA ILE A 122 3.80 -14.84 5.32
C ILE A 122 3.63 -16.21 4.65
N GLY A 123 3.95 -16.29 3.36
CA GLY A 123 3.80 -17.52 2.57
C GLY A 123 2.45 -17.63 1.85
N SER A 124 2.39 -18.59 0.92
CA SER A 124 1.20 -18.83 0.10
C SER A 124 0.45 -20.07 0.58
N ALA A 125 -0.84 -19.92 0.86
CA ALA A 125 -1.75 -21.03 1.10
C ALA A 125 -2.65 -21.22 -0.14
N ASN A 126 -3.05 -22.45 -0.44
CA ASN A 126 -4.05 -22.75 -1.46
C ASN A 126 -5.19 -23.60 -0.86
N PRO A 127 -6.44 -23.09 -0.76
CA PRO A 127 -6.85 -21.72 -1.11
C PRO A 127 -6.30 -20.68 -0.12
N CYS A 128 -5.93 -19.48 -0.63
CA CYS A 128 -5.38 -18.42 0.20
C CYS A 128 -6.44 -17.84 1.15
N LEU A 129 -7.62 -17.49 0.62
CA LEU A 129 -8.76 -16.98 1.38
C LEU A 129 -9.70 -18.13 1.78
N LYS A 130 -10.26 -18.07 2.99
CA LYS A 130 -11.34 -18.97 3.42
C LYS A 130 -12.51 -18.90 2.42
N GLN A 131 -13.12 -20.05 2.15
CA GLN A 131 -14.12 -20.17 1.08
C GLN A 131 -15.54 -19.75 1.50
N ASP A 132 -15.81 -19.67 2.80
CA ASP A 132 -17.07 -19.15 3.36
C ASP A 132 -17.29 -17.70 2.89
N LYS A 133 -18.54 -17.42 2.48
CA LYS A 133 -18.95 -16.14 1.90
C LYS A 133 -18.71 -14.95 2.83
N ARG A 134 -18.78 -15.14 4.14
CA ARG A 134 -18.55 -14.07 5.14
C ARG A 134 -17.13 -13.54 5.07
N TYR A 135 -16.14 -14.41 4.89
CA TYR A 135 -14.74 -14.01 4.74
C TYR A 135 -14.48 -13.33 3.39
N LYS A 136 -15.12 -13.81 2.32
CA LYS A 136 -15.04 -13.17 1.00
C LYS A 136 -15.66 -11.77 1.01
N GLN A 137 -16.80 -11.62 1.68
CA GLN A 137 -17.48 -10.34 1.84
C GLN A 137 -16.66 -9.38 2.70
N ALA A 138 -16.21 -9.82 3.89
CA ALA A 138 -15.35 -9.00 4.74
C ALA A 138 -14.05 -8.57 4.04
N TRP A 139 -13.47 -9.44 3.20
CA TRP A 139 -12.32 -9.05 2.39
C TRP A 139 -12.66 -8.05 1.29
N ALA A 140 -13.85 -8.13 0.67
CA ALA A 140 -14.30 -7.11 -0.28
C ALA A 140 -14.55 -5.77 0.41
N ASP A 141 -15.19 -5.77 1.57
CA ASP A 141 -15.48 -4.56 2.37
C ASP A 141 -14.19 -3.92 2.88
N TYR A 142 -13.14 -4.73 3.13
CA TYR A 142 -11.81 -4.26 3.47
C TYR A 142 -11.23 -3.29 2.43
N PHE A 143 -11.39 -3.58 1.13
CA PHE A 143 -10.94 -2.70 0.05
C PHE A 143 -11.75 -1.41 -0.08
N VAL A 144 -12.96 -1.38 0.47
CA VAL A 144 -13.79 -0.16 0.49
C VAL A 144 -13.40 0.72 1.67
N LYS A 145 -13.01 0.10 2.79
CA LYS A 145 -12.60 0.80 4.00
C LYS A 145 -11.16 1.34 3.92
N TRP A 146 -10.27 0.63 3.23
CA TRP A 146 -8.92 1.10 2.87
C TRP A 146 -8.97 2.09 1.69
#